data_AF-A0A6N3FU48-F1
#
_entry.id   AF-A0A6N3FU48-F1
#
_cell.length_a   1.000
_cell.length_b   1.000
_cell.length_c   1.000
_cell.angle_alpha   90.00
_cell.angle_beta   90.00
_cell.angle_gamma   90.00
#
_symmetry.space_group_name_H-M   'P 1'
#
loop_
_entity.id
_entity.type
_entity.pdbx_description
1 polymer ?
#
loop_
_entity_poly.entity_id
_entity_poly.type
_entity_poly.pdbx_seq_one_letter_code
_entity_poly.pdbx_strand_id
1 'polypeptide(L)'
;MERQNPGMVRFMDRLNEKMELLDEKIQNKAAKAGEDYLSFFESHAEEAYKEYYLYKCFRDLRKKARESGSPEKVLEYLKKRQNVCLDTLLRQDIAARSTSPMANMAHTLRLECVQQLVEDYGHFIRILADTLRQQETQRDTRTLREKENRRGPKL
;
A
#
# COMPACT_ATOMS: atom_id res chain seq x y z
N MET A 1 11.04 24.56 8.68
CA MET A 1 10.64 23.14 8.50
C MET A 1 9.46 23.11 7.56
N GLU A 2 9.56 22.42 6.41
CA GLU A 2 8.42 22.19 5.53
C GLU A 2 7.29 21.54 6.32
N ARG A 3 6.09 22.13 6.31
CA ARG A 3 4.92 21.48 6.90
C ARG A 3 4.66 20.21 6.09
N GLN A 4 4.86 19.05 6.70
CA GLN A 4 4.56 17.77 6.06
C GLN A 4 3.10 17.73 5.64
N ASN A 5 2.83 17.24 4.44
CA ASN A 5 1.46 17.13 3.94
C ASN A 5 0.67 16.17 4.85
N PRO A 6 -0.46 16.60 5.47
CA PRO A 6 -1.20 15.77 6.42
C PRO A 6 -1.69 14.45 5.81
N GLY A 7 -1.93 14.40 4.51
CA GLY A 7 -2.31 13.18 3.79
C GLY A 7 -1.14 12.20 3.68
N MET A 8 0.07 12.71 3.44
CA MET A 8 1.28 11.90 3.44
C MET A 8 1.59 11.33 4.81
N VAL A 9 1.40 12.12 5.88
CA VAL A 9 1.60 11.64 7.25
C VAL A 9 0.66 10.47 7.55
N ARG A 10 -0.66 10.67 7.37
CA ARG A 10 -1.67 9.60 7.59
C ARG A 10 -1.42 8.36 6.74
N PHE A 11 -1.03 8.55 5.48
CA PHE A 11 -0.68 7.44 4.59
C PHE A 11 0.54 6.66 5.11
N MET A 12 1.61 7.37 5.50
CA MET A 12 2.84 6.76 6.00
C MET A 12 2.61 6.04 7.34
N ASP A 13 1.84 6.62 8.25
CA ASP A 13 1.51 6.01 9.54
C ASP A 13 0.79 4.68 9.33
N ARG A 14 -0.26 4.67 8.49
CA ARG A 14 -1.02 3.45 8.18
C ARG A 14 -0.19 2.39 7.47
N LEU A 15 0.71 2.82 6.58
CA LEU A 15 1.64 1.91 5.89
C LEU A 15 2.64 1.30 6.87
N ASN A 16 3.20 2.10 7.77
CA ASN A 16 4.15 1.63 8.78
C ASN A 16 3.48 0.68 9.77
N GLU A 17 2.28 0.99 10.26
CA GLU A 17 1.51 0.10 11.14
C GLU A 17 1.32 -1.30 10.52
N LYS A 18 0.90 -1.35 9.25
CA LYS A 18 0.78 -2.63 8.51
C LYS A 18 2.13 -3.35 8.37
N MET A 19 3.20 -2.61 8.12
CA MET A 19 4.53 -3.20 8.00
C MET A 19 5.05 -3.73 9.32
N GLU A 20 4.83 -3.05 10.44
CA GLU A 20 5.22 -3.47 11.78
C GLU A 20 4.52 -4.76 12.18
N LEU A 21 3.21 -4.86 11.94
CA LEU A 21 2.44 -6.09 12.17
C LEU A 21 2.95 -7.28 11.33
N LEU A 22 3.36 -7.03 10.09
CA LEU A 22 3.96 -8.06 9.25
C LEU A 22 5.37 -8.43 9.71
N ASP A 23 6.18 -7.44 10.12
CA ASP A 23 7.53 -7.66 10.63
C ASP A 23 7.51 -8.57 11.85
N GLU A 24 6.63 -8.28 12.82
CA GLU A 24 6.46 -9.10 14.03
C GLU A 24 6.11 -10.56 13.69
N LYS A 25 5.13 -10.77 12.80
CA LYS A 25 4.73 -12.11 12.35
C LYS A 25 5.86 -12.84 11.64
N ILE A 26 6.62 -12.12 10.81
CA ILE A 26 7.78 -12.63 10.09
C ILE A 26 8.87 -13.06 11.07
N GLN A 27 9.21 -12.24 12.07
CA GLN A 27 10.21 -12.59 13.08
C GLN A 27 9.80 -13.81 13.89
N ASN A 28 8.53 -13.90 14.32
CA ASN A 28 8.00 -15.06 15.03
C ASN A 28 8.14 -16.34 14.17
N LYS A 29 7.75 -16.27 12.89
CA LYS A 29 7.88 -17.40 11.97
C LYS A 29 9.34 -17.79 11.70
N ALA A 30 10.24 -16.82 11.61
CA ALA A 30 11.67 -17.08 11.46
C ALA A 30 12.25 -17.81 12.68
N ALA A 31 11.83 -17.42 13.89
CA ALA A 31 12.23 -18.11 15.12
C ALA A 31 11.76 -19.57 15.12
N LYS A 32 10.48 -19.82 14.82
CA LYS A 32 9.91 -21.18 14.70
C LYS A 32 10.63 -22.04 13.66
N ALA A 33 10.94 -21.47 12.50
CA ALA A 33 11.69 -22.15 11.45
C ALA A 33 13.12 -22.51 11.88
N GLY A 34 13.73 -21.72 12.77
CA GLY A 34 15.05 -21.98 13.34
C GLY A 34 15.03 -23.07 14.43
N GLU A 35 13.91 -23.25 15.13
CA GLU A 35 13.72 -24.29 16.15
C GLU A 35 13.45 -25.66 15.52
N ASP A 36 12.48 -25.75 14.61
CA ASP A 36 12.15 -26.95 13.86
C ASP A 36 11.63 -26.57 12.47
N TYR A 37 12.52 -26.67 11.48
CA TYR A 37 12.19 -26.32 10.11
C TYR A 37 11.14 -27.23 9.49
N LEU A 38 11.13 -28.54 9.81
CA LEU A 38 10.19 -29.48 9.20
C LEU A 38 8.77 -29.18 9.68
N SER A 39 8.59 -29.08 11.00
CA SER A 39 7.30 -28.71 11.61
C SER A 39 6.81 -27.33 11.16
N PHE A 40 7.73 -26.34 11.10
CA PHE A 40 7.43 -25.02 10.54
C PHE A 40 6.94 -25.11 9.10
N PHE A 41 7.65 -25.85 8.26
CA PHE A 41 7.33 -25.95 6.85
C PHE A 41 5.94 -26.55 6.63
N GLU A 42 5.62 -27.60 7.38
CA GLU A 42 4.31 -28.28 7.31
C GLU A 42 3.14 -27.40 7.79
N SER A 43 3.38 -26.49 8.74
CA SER A 43 2.31 -25.76 9.44
C SER A 43 2.21 -24.26 9.14
N HIS A 44 3.27 -23.64 8.63
CA HIS A 44 3.41 -22.18 8.60
C HIS A 44 4.02 -21.62 7.30
N ALA A 45 4.48 -22.46 6.38
CA ALA A 45 5.13 -22.01 5.16
C ALA A 45 4.21 -21.15 4.27
N GLU A 46 2.93 -21.47 4.24
CA GLU A 46 1.93 -20.72 3.47
C GLU A 46 1.76 -19.29 3.99
N GLU A 47 1.49 -19.12 5.29
CA GLU A 47 1.31 -17.79 5.88
C GLU A 47 2.62 -17.02 5.83
N ALA A 48 3.76 -17.68 6.04
CA ALA A 48 5.07 -17.07 5.87
C ALA A 48 5.22 -16.48 4.46
N TYR A 49 4.94 -17.28 3.43
CA TYR A 49 5.03 -16.82 2.04
C TYR A 49 4.21 -15.55 1.83
N LYS A 50 2.96 -15.54 2.28
CA LYS A 50 2.04 -14.41 2.12
C LYS A 50 2.54 -13.16 2.84
N GLU A 51 2.98 -13.31 4.09
CA GLU A 51 3.47 -12.20 4.91
C GLU A 51 4.73 -11.57 4.31
N TYR A 52 5.71 -12.38 3.90
CA TYR A 52 6.93 -11.90 3.24
C TYR A 52 6.62 -11.22 1.90
N TYR A 53 5.66 -11.76 1.12
CA TYR A 53 5.25 -11.16 -0.15
C TYR A 53 4.64 -9.77 0.05
N LEU A 54 3.69 -9.64 0.99
CA LEU A 54 3.04 -8.37 1.32
C LEU A 54 4.04 -7.37 1.91
N TYR A 55 4.91 -7.81 2.83
CA TYR A 55 5.94 -6.96 3.42
C TYR A 55 6.86 -6.38 2.35
N LYS A 56 7.30 -7.20 1.39
CA LYS A 56 8.11 -6.73 0.25
C LYS A 56 7.38 -5.64 -0.54
N CYS A 57 6.10 -5.84 -0.86
CA CYS A 57 5.30 -4.87 -1.60
C CYS A 57 5.14 -3.54 -0.84
N PHE A 58 4.91 -3.59 0.47
CA PHE A 58 4.79 -2.39 1.30
C PHE A 58 6.12 -1.69 1.52
N ARG A 59 7.22 -2.44 1.66
CA ARG A 59 8.57 -1.88 1.73
C ARG A 59 8.92 -1.11 0.45
N ASP A 60 8.62 -1.67 -0.71
CA ASP A 60 8.85 -1.01 -2.00
C ASP A 60 8.00 0.25 -2.16
N LEU A 61 6.72 0.19 -1.74
CA LEU A 61 5.84 1.36 -1.68
C LEU A 61 6.38 2.44 -0.72
N ARG A 62 6.83 2.06 0.48
CA ARG A 62 7.39 2.97 1.48
C ARG A 62 8.63 3.68 0.95
N LYS A 63 9.52 2.93 0.29
CA LYS A 63 10.70 3.49 -0.39
C LYS A 63 10.27 4.52 -1.44
N LYS A 64 9.34 4.15 -2.32
CA LYS A 64 8.86 5.05 -3.37
C LYS A 64 8.20 6.31 -2.80
N ALA A 65 7.46 6.19 -1.71
CA ALA A 65 6.81 7.31 -1.04
C ALA A 65 7.82 8.32 -0.47
N ARG A 66 8.88 7.83 0.19
CA ARG A 66 9.98 8.65 0.70
C ARG A 66 10.74 9.37 -0.42
N GLU A 67 10.94 8.70 -1.55
CA GLU A 67 11.65 9.27 -2.72
C GLU A 67 10.82 10.28 -3.52
N SER A 68 9.49 10.15 -3.52
CA SER A 68 8.64 10.93 -4.43
C SER A 68 8.49 12.40 -4.03
N GLY A 69 8.61 12.71 -2.72
CA GLY A 69 8.47 14.07 -2.18
C GLY A 69 7.11 14.74 -2.38
N SER A 70 6.16 14.10 -3.07
CA SER A 70 4.85 14.65 -3.46
C SER A 70 3.74 13.60 -3.29
N PRO A 71 2.63 13.93 -2.60
CA PRO A 71 1.48 13.04 -2.47
C PRO A 71 0.83 12.69 -3.80
N GLU A 72 0.84 13.59 -4.77
CA GLU A 72 0.27 13.37 -6.11
C GLU A 72 1.03 12.26 -6.85
N LYS A 73 2.37 12.29 -6.80
CA LYS A 73 3.21 11.24 -7.40
C LYS A 73 3.01 9.88 -6.72
N VAL A 74 2.84 9.87 -5.40
CA VAL A 74 2.56 8.63 -4.65
C VAL A 74 1.18 8.09 -4.99
N LEU A 75 0.18 8.95 -5.11
CA LEU A 75 -1.18 8.59 -5.53
C LEU A 75 -1.19 8.00 -6.95
N GLU A 76 -0.49 8.62 -7.90
CA GLU A 76 -0.35 8.12 -9.27
C GLU A 76 0.32 6.73 -9.28
N TYR A 77 1.41 6.58 -8.53
CA TYR A 77 2.10 5.31 -8.38
C TYR A 77 1.17 4.22 -7.82
N LEU A 78 0.42 4.52 -6.76
CA LEU A 78 -0.52 3.58 -6.17
C LEU A 78 -1.63 3.15 -7.15
N LYS A 79 -2.22 4.09 -7.88
CA LYS A 79 -3.22 3.78 -8.92
C LYS A 79 -2.64 2.86 -9.99
N LYS A 80 -1.42 3.15 -10.46
CA LYS A 80 -0.73 2.29 -11.42
C LYS A 80 -0.48 0.89 -10.86
N ARG A 81 -0.03 0.77 -9.61
CA ARG A 81 0.18 -0.52 -8.95
C ARG A 81 -1.11 -1.30 -8.74
N GLN A 82 -2.19 -0.63 -8.34
CA GLN A 82 -3.50 -1.25 -8.20
C GLN A 82 -4.01 -1.79 -9.54
N ASN A 83 -3.85 -1.05 -10.64
CA ASN A 83 -4.21 -1.54 -11.98
C ASN A 83 -3.40 -2.76 -12.39
N VAL A 84 -2.09 -2.79 -12.10
CA VAL A 84 -1.26 -3.98 -12.34
C VAL A 84 -1.77 -5.19 -11.54
N CYS A 85 -2.19 -4.98 -10.28
CA CYS A 85 -2.81 -6.03 -9.49
C CYS A 85 -4.11 -6.53 -10.11
N LEU A 86 -5.02 -5.62 -10.52
CA LEU A 86 -6.27 -5.98 -11.19
C LEU A 86 -6.03 -6.73 -12.51
N ASP A 87 -5.10 -6.26 -13.35
CA ASP A 87 -4.72 -6.94 -14.59
C ASP A 87 -4.18 -8.35 -14.31
N THR A 88 -3.37 -8.50 -13.26
CA THR A 88 -2.86 -9.81 -12.85
C THR A 88 -4.01 -10.77 -12.50
N LEU A 89 -5.00 -10.30 -11.73
CA LEU A 89 -6.14 -11.11 -11.31
C LEU A 89 -7.10 -11.44 -12.46
N LEU A 90 -7.24 -10.56 -13.44
CA LEU A 90 -8.12 -10.77 -14.59
C LEU A 90 -7.50 -11.67 -15.67
N ARG A 91 -6.17 -11.65 -15.81
CA ARG A 91 -5.48 -12.29 -16.95
C ARG A 91 -4.77 -13.58 -16.60
N GLN A 92 -4.42 -13.81 -15.33
CA GLN A 92 -3.71 -15.02 -14.93
C GLN A 92 -4.67 -16.15 -14.58
N ASP A 93 -4.32 -17.36 -15.04
CA ASP A 93 -4.98 -18.57 -14.59
C ASP A 93 -4.76 -18.79 -13.09
N ILE A 94 -5.73 -19.42 -12.44
CA ILE A 94 -5.66 -19.77 -11.01
C ILE A 94 -4.48 -20.73 -10.75
N ALA A 95 -4.17 -21.63 -11.69
CA ALA A 95 -3.01 -22.51 -11.63
C ALA A 95 -1.90 -22.05 -12.58
N ALA A 96 -0.64 -22.06 -12.12
CA ALA A 96 0.52 -21.73 -12.95
C ALA A 96 0.81 -22.75 -14.08
N ARG A 97 0.07 -23.87 -14.12
CA ARG A 97 0.28 -25.01 -15.04
C ARG A 97 1.72 -25.54 -15.00
N SER A 98 2.38 -25.42 -13.84
CA SER A 98 3.71 -25.98 -13.60
C SER A 98 3.60 -27.47 -13.28
N THR A 99 4.65 -28.24 -13.61
CA THR A 99 4.79 -29.63 -13.16
C THR A 99 5.19 -29.75 -11.70
N SER A 100 5.63 -28.66 -11.07
CA SER A 100 5.94 -28.60 -9.63
C SER A 100 4.70 -28.20 -8.83
N PRO A 101 4.19 -29.06 -7.92
CA PRO A 101 3.08 -28.70 -7.04
C PRO A 101 3.38 -27.46 -6.19
N MET A 102 4.63 -27.32 -5.72
CA MET A 102 5.06 -26.18 -4.91
C MET A 102 5.01 -24.86 -5.71
N ALA A 103 5.40 -24.91 -6.99
CA ALA A 103 5.31 -23.73 -7.86
C ALA A 103 3.85 -23.33 -8.13
N ASN A 104 2.96 -24.30 -8.32
CA ASN A 104 1.53 -24.03 -8.47
C ASN A 104 0.94 -23.42 -7.18
N MET A 105 1.30 -23.98 -6.02
CA MET A 105 0.88 -23.44 -4.72
C MET A 105 1.35 -21.99 -4.55
N ALA A 106 2.65 -21.74 -4.71
CA ALA A 106 3.22 -20.39 -4.57
C ALA A 106 2.56 -19.37 -5.51
N HIS A 107 2.15 -19.79 -6.72
CA HIS A 107 1.37 -18.96 -7.62
C HIS A 107 -0.01 -18.61 -7.07
N THR A 108 -0.76 -19.59 -6.56
CA THR A 108 -2.06 -19.35 -5.91
C THR A 108 -1.92 -18.41 -4.71
N LEU A 109 -0.95 -18.67 -3.82
CA LEU A 109 -0.71 -17.80 -2.66
C LEU A 109 -0.35 -16.37 -3.08
N ARG A 110 0.40 -16.21 -4.17
CA ARG A 110 0.69 -14.90 -4.75
C ARG A 110 -0.58 -14.20 -5.23
N LEU A 111 -1.50 -14.90 -5.91
CA LEU A 111 -2.76 -14.30 -6.36
C LEU A 111 -3.60 -13.81 -5.18
N GLU A 112 -3.66 -14.57 -4.09
CA GLU A 112 -4.33 -14.13 -2.85
C GLU A 112 -3.69 -12.87 -2.26
N CYS A 113 -2.35 -12.80 -2.24
CA CYS A 113 -1.68 -11.56 -1.83
C CYS A 113 -2.00 -10.39 -2.77
N VAL A 114 -2.08 -10.64 -4.08
CA VAL A 114 -2.44 -9.60 -5.07
C VAL A 114 -3.87 -9.10 -4.83
N GLN A 115 -4.83 -9.98 -4.48
CA GLN A 115 -6.17 -9.57 -4.07
C GLN A 115 -6.13 -8.64 -2.85
N GLN A 116 -5.39 -9.03 -1.80
CA GLN A 116 -5.25 -8.20 -0.61
C GLN A 116 -4.60 -6.82 -0.93
N LEU A 117 -3.62 -6.80 -1.84
CA LEU A 117 -2.98 -5.56 -2.28
C LEU A 117 -3.94 -4.62 -3.01
N VAL A 118 -4.92 -5.13 -3.76
CA VAL A 118 -5.94 -4.29 -4.41
C VAL A 118 -6.72 -3.49 -3.36
N GLU A 119 -7.13 -4.15 -2.28
CA GLU A 119 -7.86 -3.51 -1.17
C GLU A 119 -7.00 -2.50 -0.43
N ASP A 120 -5.77 -2.88 -0.09
CA ASP A 120 -4.84 -2.05 0.66
C ASP A 120 -4.42 -0.81 -0.13
N TYR A 121 -4.08 -0.98 -1.41
CA TYR A 121 -3.83 0.15 -2.30
C TYR A 121 -5.08 1.02 -2.45
N GLY A 122 -6.27 0.44 -2.54
CA GLY A 122 -7.53 1.20 -2.58
C GLY A 122 -7.77 2.02 -1.31
N HIS A 123 -7.38 1.51 -0.13
CA HIS A 123 -7.44 2.27 1.12
C HIS A 123 -6.43 3.42 1.12
N PHE A 124 -5.17 3.18 0.72
CA PHE A 124 -4.15 4.22 0.64
C PHE A 124 -4.49 5.32 -0.38
N ILE A 125 -5.04 4.94 -1.54
CA ILE A 125 -5.51 5.86 -2.57
C ILE A 125 -6.58 6.79 -2.01
N ARG A 126 -7.55 6.26 -1.24
CA ARG A 126 -8.59 7.07 -0.60
C ARG A 126 -8.01 8.09 0.37
N ILE A 127 -7.10 7.68 1.26
CA ILE A 127 -6.43 8.58 2.22
C ILE A 127 -5.79 9.78 1.50
N LEU A 128 -5.01 9.51 0.45
CA LEU A 128 -4.30 10.56 -0.30
C LEU A 128 -5.27 11.42 -1.11
N ALA A 129 -6.21 10.82 -1.84
CA ALA A 129 -7.17 11.55 -2.68
C ALA A 129 -8.08 12.46 -1.85
N ASP A 130 -8.56 12.01 -0.69
CA ASP A 130 -9.41 12.82 0.18
C ASP A 130 -8.65 14.02 0.75
N THR A 131 -7.39 13.82 1.14
CA THR A 131 -6.57 14.90 1.68
C THR A 131 -6.21 15.94 0.62
N LEU A 132 -5.90 15.49 -0.61
CA LEU A 132 -5.64 16.41 -1.73
C LEU A 132 -6.87 17.25 -2.07
N ARG A 133 -8.06 16.63 -2.14
CA ARG A 133 -9.32 17.34 -2.37
C ARG A 133 -9.59 18.39 -1.29
N GLN A 134 -9.35 18.05 -0.01
CA GLN A 134 -9.51 19.00 1.09
C GLN A 134 -8.56 20.20 0.97
N GLN A 135 -7.33 19.98 0.51
CA GLN A 135 -6.37 21.07 0.31
C GLN A 135 -6.76 21.99 -0.85
N GLU A 136 -7.27 21.45 -1.94
CA GLU A 136 -7.80 22.23 -3.07
C GLU A 136 -8.95 23.13 -2.61
N THR A 137 -9.95 22.57 -1.93
CA THR A 137 -11.09 23.35 -1.40
C THR A 137 -10.65 24.44 -0.42
N GLN A 138 -9.67 24.18 0.45
CA GLN A 138 -9.14 25.20 1.37
C GLN A 138 -8.39 26.32 0.63
N ARG A 139 -7.67 26.01 -0.45
CA ARG A 139 -6.97 27.01 -1.28
C ARG A 139 -7.97 27.88 -2.03
N ASP A 140 -9.02 27.28 -2.58
CA ASP A 140 -10.06 27.99 -3.33
C ASP A 140 -10.85 28.93 -2.42
N THR A 141 -11.30 28.45 -1.26
CA THR A 141 -12.01 29.27 -0.27
C THR A 141 -11.17 30.42 0.24
N ARG A 142 -9.87 30.21 0.49
CA ARG A 142 -8.95 31.29 0.86
C ARG A 142 -8.82 32.33 -0.26
N THR A 143 -8.66 31.87 -1.50
CA THR A 143 -8.53 32.75 -2.66
C THR A 143 -9.80 33.56 -2.92
N LEU A 144 -10.98 32.96 -2.70
CA LEU A 144 -12.27 33.65 -2.78
C LEU A 144 -12.39 34.74 -1.70
N ARG A 145 -12.08 34.44 -0.44
CA ARG A 145 -12.07 35.44 0.64
C ARG A 145 -11.09 36.58 0.39
N GLU A 146 -9.90 36.28 -0.14
CA GLU A 146 -8.93 37.32 -0.52
C GLU A 146 -9.44 38.20 -1.66
N LYS A 147 -10.18 37.65 -2.62
CA LYS A 147 -10.83 38.42 -3.70
C LYS A 147 -11.99 39.27 -3.19
N GLU A 148 -12.79 38.78 -2.24
CA GLU A 148 -13.88 39.54 -1.62
C GLU A 148 -13.35 40.71 -0.79
N ASN A 149 -12.33 40.48 0.04
CA ASN A 149 -11.70 41.54 0.82
C ASN A 149 -11.03 42.64 -0.05
N ARG A 150 -10.57 42.30 -1.26
CA ARG A 150 -10.01 43.26 -2.22
C ARG A 150 -11.06 44.08 -2.96
N ARG A 151 -12.33 43.65 -3.01
CA ARG A 151 -13.40 44.36 -3.73
C ARG A 151 -14.03 45.52 -2.94
N GLY A 152 -13.66 45.70 -1.67
CA GLY A 152 -14.15 46.79 -0.80
C GLY A 152 -15.66 46.73 -0.53
N PRO A 153 -16.18 47.49 0.45
CA PRO A 153 -17.62 47.62 0.64
C PRO A 153 -18.21 48.28 -0.61
N LYS A 154 -19.22 47.66 -1.23
CA LYS A 154 -20.04 48.37 -2.21
C LYS A 154 -20.87 49.41 -1.43
N LEU A 155 -20.45 50.67 -1.54
CA LEU A 155 -21.21 51.85 -1.12
C LEU A 155 -22.54 51.93 -1.88
#